data_AF-A0A838MWS6-F1
#
_entry.id   AF-A0A838MWS6-F1
#
_cell.length_a   1.000
_cell.length_b   1.000
_cell.length_c   1.000
_cell.angle_alpha   90.00
_cell.angle_beta   90.00
_cell.angle_gamma   90.00
#
_symmetry.space_group_name_H-M   'P 1'
#
loop_
_entity.id
_entity.type
_entity.pdbx_description
1 polymer ?
#
loop_
_entity_poly.entity_id
_entity_poly.type
_entity_poly.pdbx_seq_one_letter_code
_entity_poly.pdbx_strand_id
1 'polypeptide(L)'
;MFETESDVLEWYENQPRAISKEFLDSIPWDEVRDHPLNPAFQPVLVYMRDVESFTEIYYEELLRTPTGKNPVIRKFMDRWSGEENQHGDLLNRFLNEAGYPTSECWMQEAKAAIPFRYTFENRLYPLITNCFGKSFSGAHMVWGAINEMTTLQGYRRLWSLAGHPVLEKLLRAIAQEEAIHSHFYWSIARLKLEQSGFTRNLSRFIIGKFWTPVGQGTKPQQETDYVISTLFKGEEGVEFFDRNVNQRLEQLPGFDGLGRVTQRIARIAL
;
A
#
# COMPACT_ATOMS: atom_id res chain seq x y z
N MET A 1 16.88 -16.48 -4.94
CA MET A 1 15.68 -15.82 -5.54
C MET A 1 14.73 -16.91 -5.95
N PHE A 2 13.41 -16.70 -5.82
CA PHE A 2 12.39 -17.70 -6.22
C PHE A 2 12.46 -18.02 -7.72
N GLU A 3 12.12 -19.24 -8.11
CA GLU A 3 12.12 -19.66 -9.52
C GLU A 3 10.71 -19.69 -10.11
N THR A 4 9.70 -19.96 -9.27
CA THR A 4 8.30 -20.07 -9.69
C THR A 4 7.35 -19.20 -8.85
N GLU A 5 6.17 -18.89 -9.40
CA GLU A 5 5.11 -18.21 -8.64
C GLU A 5 4.65 -19.04 -7.42
N SER A 6 4.71 -20.37 -7.53
CA SER A 6 4.36 -21.28 -6.43
C SER A 6 5.35 -21.19 -5.28
N ASP A 7 6.66 -21.05 -5.55
CA ASP A 7 7.67 -20.92 -4.49
C ASP A 7 7.43 -19.64 -3.67
N VAL A 8 7.04 -18.55 -4.35
CA VAL A 8 6.72 -17.27 -3.69
C VAL A 8 5.48 -17.42 -2.82
N LEU A 9 4.46 -18.14 -3.30
CA LEU A 9 3.25 -18.41 -2.52
C LEU A 9 3.55 -19.26 -1.29
N GLU A 10 4.31 -20.33 -1.44
CA GLU A 10 4.68 -21.21 -0.33
C GLU A 10 5.47 -20.42 0.73
N TRP A 11 6.41 -19.59 0.30
CA TRP A 11 7.13 -18.69 1.20
C TRP A 11 6.18 -17.75 1.95
N TYR A 12 5.21 -17.15 1.24
CA TYR A 12 4.24 -16.21 1.81
C TYR A 12 3.29 -16.89 2.81
N GLU A 13 2.72 -18.05 2.46
CA GLU A 13 1.85 -18.84 3.33
C GLU A 13 2.58 -19.26 4.62
N ASN A 14 3.90 -19.48 4.56
CA ASN A 14 4.75 -19.80 5.71
C ASN A 14 5.17 -18.58 6.56
N GLN A 15 4.88 -17.33 6.15
CA GLN A 15 5.22 -16.17 6.97
C GLN A 15 4.29 -16.06 8.18
N PRO A 16 4.82 -15.88 9.40
CA PRO A 16 4.00 -15.72 10.59
C PRO A 16 3.19 -14.42 10.51
N ARG A 17 2.07 -14.37 11.23
CA ARG A 17 1.33 -13.12 11.45
C ARG A 17 2.10 -12.25 12.42
N ALA A 18 2.45 -11.04 12.02
CA ALA A 18 3.05 -10.08 12.95
C ALA A 18 1.98 -9.59 13.93
N ILE A 19 0.75 -9.43 13.44
CA ILE A 19 -0.41 -9.03 14.23
C ILE A 19 -1.16 -10.28 14.70
N SER A 20 -0.52 -11.05 15.58
CA SER A 20 -1.15 -12.20 16.23
C SER A 20 -2.10 -11.77 17.36
N LYS A 21 -2.88 -12.71 17.89
CA LYS A 21 -3.71 -12.44 19.08
C LYS A 21 -2.87 -11.97 20.27
N GLU A 22 -1.74 -12.63 20.51
CA GLU A 22 -0.81 -12.27 21.58
C GLU A 22 -0.24 -10.88 21.38
N PHE A 23 0.06 -10.49 20.14
CA PHE A 23 0.47 -9.12 19.84
C PHE A 23 -0.63 -8.12 20.19
N LEU A 24 -1.87 -8.36 19.76
CA LEU A 24 -3.03 -7.50 20.05
C LEU A 24 -3.26 -7.32 21.55
N ASP A 25 -3.18 -8.42 22.31
CA ASP A 25 -3.34 -8.43 23.78
C ASP A 25 -2.18 -7.69 24.48
N SER A 26 -1.03 -7.53 23.81
CA SER A 26 0.15 -6.84 24.35
C SER A 26 0.16 -5.32 24.11
N ILE A 27 -0.79 -4.76 23.35
CA ILE A 27 -0.80 -3.32 23.06
C ILE A 27 -1.35 -2.57 24.29
N PRO A 28 -0.59 -1.62 24.87
CA PRO A 28 -1.03 -0.82 26.01
C PRO A 28 -1.95 0.31 25.54
N TRP A 29 -3.21 -0.02 25.27
CA TRP A 29 -4.19 0.93 24.72
C TRP A 29 -4.54 2.07 25.69
N ASP A 30 -4.51 1.79 26.98
CA ASP A 30 -4.73 2.75 28.06
C ASP A 30 -3.64 3.83 28.11
N GLU A 31 -2.40 3.50 27.75
CA GLU A 31 -1.27 4.44 27.70
C GLU A 31 -1.33 5.42 26.51
N VAL A 32 -2.21 5.21 25.51
CA VAL A 32 -2.27 6.09 24.32
C VAL A 32 -2.55 7.54 24.72
N ARG A 33 -3.41 7.77 25.72
CA ARG A 33 -3.78 9.12 26.17
C ARG A 33 -2.67 9.83 26.95
N ASP A 34 -1.71 9.07 27.47
CA ASP A 34 -0.59 9.62 28.23
C ASP A 34 0.50 10.22 27.31
N HIS A 35 0.41 9.97 26.01
CA HIS A 35 1.34 10.46 25.00
C HIS A 35 0.61 11.37 23.98
N PRO A 36 0.90 12.68 23.94
CA PRO A 36 0.20 13.58 23.01
C PRO A 36 0.56 13.26 21.57
N LEU A 37 -0.46 13.01 20.73
CA LEU A 37 -0.29 12.95 19.28
C LEU A 37 -0.28 14.37 18.71
N ASN A 38 0.79 14.71 17.97
CA ASN A 38 0.82 15.96 17.21
C ASN A 38 -0.38 15.99 16.22
N PRO A 39 -1.26 17.01 16.29
CA PRO A 39 -2.44 17.11 15.43
C PRO A 39 -2.14 17.04 13.93
N ALA A 40 -0.93 17.39 13.50
CA ALA A 40 -0.51 17.27 12.11
C ALA A 40 -0.55 15.81 11.59
N PHE A 41 -0.42 14.81 12.46
CA PHE A 41 -0.46 13.39 12.10
C PHE A 41 -1.88 12.79 12.12
N GLN A 42 -2.87 13.48 12.70
CA GLN A 42 -4.24 12.98 12.72
C GLN A 42 -4.82 12.79 11.30
N PRO A 43 -4.70 13.74 10.36
CA PRO A 43 -5.19 13.53 9.00
C PRO A 43 -4.41 12.43 8.27
N VAL A 44 -3.12 12.24 8.60
CA VAL A 44 -2.29 11.17 8.03
C VAL A 44 -2.80 9.80 8.47
N LEU A 45 -3.09 9.63 9.75
CA LEU A 45 -3.63 8.38 10.29
C LEU A 45 -5.02 8.06 9.75
N VAL A 46 -5.90 9.07 9.63
CA VAL A 46 -7.22 8.89 8.98
C VAL A 46 -7.06 8.47 7.52
N TYR A 47 -6.14 9.10 6.80
CA TYR A 47 -5.86 8.73 5.42
C TYR A 47 -5.37 7.28 5.29
N MET A 48 -4.36 6.90 6.09
CA MET A 48 -3.83 5.53 6.10
C MET A 48 -4.93 4.53 6.47
N ARG A 49 -5.67 4.77 7.55
CA ARG A 49 -6.82 3.94 7.97
C ARG A 49 -7.81 3.68 6.83
N ASP A 50 -8.21 4.74 6.13
CA ASP A 50 -9.17 4.63 5.05
C ASP A 50 -8.59 3.85 3.87
N VAL A 51 -7.32 4.11 3.49
CA VAL A 51 -6.64 3.44 2.39
C VAL A 51 -6.50 1.94 2.64
N GLU A 52 -6.08 1.53 3.84
CA GLU A 52 -6.03 0.13 4.29
C GLU A 52 -7.41 -0.56 4.16
N SER A 53 -8.48 0.18 4.45
CA SER A 53 -9.84 -0.35 4.40
C SER A 53 -10.44 -0.39 2.99
N PHE A 54 -9.86 0.34 2.04
CA PHE A 54 -10.29 0.35 0.65
C PHE A 54 -9.72 -0.79 -0.18
N THR A 55 -8.77 -1.52 0.39
CA THR A 55 -8.23 -2.78 -0.15
C THR A 55 -9.32 -3.80 -0.49
N GLU A 56 -10.41 -3.87 0.29
CA GLU A 56 -11.54 -4.76 -0.02
C GLU A 56 -12.19 -4.43 -1.38
N ILE A 57 -12.32 -3.15 -1.72
CA ILE A 57 -12.86 -2.71 -3.01
C ILE A 57 -11.93 -3.14 -4.15
N TYR A 58 -10.62 -2.96 -3.94
CA TYR A 58 -9.60 -3.40 -4.89
C TYR A 58 -9.66 -4.91 -5.12
N TYR A 59 -9.85 -5.70 -4.07
CA TYR A 59 -9.96 -7.16 -4.17
C TYR A 59 -11.14 -7.58 -5.05
N GLU A 60 -12.34 -7.03 -4.82
CA GLU A 60 -13.53 -7.35 -5.60
C GLU A 60 -13.38 -7.02 -7.09
N GLU A 61 -12.74 -5.89 -7.40
CA GLU A 61 -12.47 -5.47 -8.77
C GLU A 61 -11.42 -6.37 -9.42
N LEU A 62 -10.37 -6.73 -8.68
CA LEU A 62 -9.28 -7.56 -9.17
C LEU A 62 -9.76 -8.97 -9.54
N LEU A 63 -10.68 -9.55 -8.76
CA LEU A 63 -11.30 -10.86 -9.04
C LEU A 63 -11.97 -10.92 -10.43
N ARG A 64 -12.37 -9.77 -10.99
CA ARG A 64 -12.99 -9.68 -12.33
C ARG A 64 -11.97 -9.68 -13.47
N THR A 65 -10.68 -9.56 -13.17
CA THR A 65 -9.58 -9.46 -14.15
C THR A 65 -8.86 -10.80 -14.35
N PRO A 66 -8.04 -10.95 -15.42
CA PRO A 66 -7.14 -12.10 -15.58
C PRO A 66 -6.18 -12.30 -14.40
N THR A 67 -5.81 -11.23 -13.70
CA THR A 67 -4.92 -11.28 -12.53
C THR A 67 -5.59 -11.98 -11.35
N GLY A 68 -6.84 -11.64 -11.03
CA GLY A 68 -7.59 -12.29 -9.94
C GLY A 68 -7.97 -13.75 -10.23
N LYS A 69 -7.91 -14.17 -11.49
CA LYS A 69 -8.11 -15.58 -11.90
C LYS A 69 -6.84 -16.43 -11.74
N ASN A 70 -5.67 -15.85 -11.48
CA ASN A 70 -4.46 -16.60 -11.19
C ASN A 70 -4.57 -17.22 -9.78
N PRO A 71 -4.40 -18.55 -9.62
CA PRO A 71 -4.60 -19.22 -8.33
C PRO A 71 -3.58 -18.79 -7.26
N VAL A 72 -2.35 -18.48 -7.64
CA VAL A 72 -1.31 -17.98 -6.71
C VAL A 72 -1.70 -16.60 -6.18
N ILE A 73 -2.05 -15.69 -7.09
CA ILE A 73 -2.43 -14.33 -6.72
C ILE A 73 -3.72 -14.34 -5.89
N ARG A 74 -4.69 -15.18 -6.26
CA ARG A 74 -5.94 -15.31 -5.50
C ARG A 74 -5.70 -15.73 -4.05
N LYS A 75 -4.90 -16.78 -3.82
CA LYS A 75 -4.57 -17.22 -2.46
C LYS A 75 -3.86 -16.15 -1.65
N PHE A 76 -2.94 -15.41 -2.27
CA PHE A 76 -2.31 -14.25 -1.63
C PHE A 76 -3.36 -13.22 -1.19
N MET A 77 -4.25 -12.85 -2.11
CA MET A 77 -5.29 -11.84 -1.86
C MET A 77 -6.28 -12.25 -0.76
N ASP A 78 -6.62 -13.55 -0.68
CA ASP A 78 -7.54 -14.07 0.34
C ASP A 78 -7.00 -13.83 1.76
N ARG A 79 -5.68 -13.96 1.97
CA ARG A 79 -5.01 -13.65 3.24
C ARG A 79 -4.78 -12.15 3.41
N TRP A 80 -4.24 -11.51 2.37
CA TRP A 80 -3.86 -10.09 2.37
C TRP A 80 -5.04 -9.17 2.70
N SER A 81 -6.22 -9.41 2.10
CA SER A 81 -7.42 -8.61 2.37
C SER A 81 -7.83 -8.63 3.85
N GLY A 82 -7.66 -9.76 4.54
CA GLY A 82 -7.92 -9.84 5.98
C GLY A 82 -6.87 -9.13 6.84
N GLU A 83 -5.63 -9.03 6.36
CA GLU A 83 -4.54 -8.30 7.03
C GLU A 83 -4.77 -6.80 6.96
N GLU A 84 -5.06 -6.29 5.77
CA GLU A 84 -5.27 -4.86 5.52
C GLU A 84 -6.49 -4.30 6.27
N ASN A 85 -7.59 -5.07 6.30
CA ASN A 85 -8.74 -4.70 7.12
C ASN A 85 -8.38 -4.62 8.61
N GLN A 86 -7.53 -5.53 9.10
CA GLN A 86 -7.06 -5.48 10.49
C GLN A 86 -6.17 -4.27 10.74
N HIS A 87 -5.37 -3.83 9.77
CA HIS A 87 -4.57 -2.61 9.88
C HIS A 87 -5.48 -1.38 9.99
N GLY A 88 -6.48 -1.27 9.13
CA GLY A 88 -7.51 -0.24 9.18
C GLY A 88 -8.20 -0.17 10.56
N ASP A 89 -8.66 -1.31 11.08
CA ASP A 89 -9.31 -1.39 12.40
C ASP A 89 -8.38 -0.94 13.54
N LEU A 90 -7.10 -1.31 13.50
CA LEU A 90 -6.13 -0.92 14.52
C LEU A 90 -5.80 0.57 14.48
N LEU A 91 -5.65 1.14 13.29
CA LEU A 91 -5.47 2.58 13.13
C LEU A 91 -6.71 3.35 13.60
N ASN A 92 -7.91 2.81 13.32
CA ASN A 92 -9.15 3.37 13.82
C ASN A 92 -9.22 3.36 15.34
N ARG A 93 -8.89 2.22 15.97
CA ARG A 93 -8.84 2.12 17.43
C ARG A 93 -7.84 3.10 18.03
N PHE A 94 -6.64 3.20 17.46
CA PHE A 94 -5.64 4.16 17.89
C PHE A 94 -6.14 5.60 17.85
N LEU A 95 -6.80 6.01 16.75
CA LEU A 95 -7.40 7.35 16.64
C LEU A 95 -8.41 7.63 17.76
N ASN A 96 -9.29 6.67 18.06
CA ASN A 96 -10.28 6.82 19.14
C ASN A 96 -9.59 6.94 20.50
N GLU A 97 -8.59 6.12 20.79
CA GLU A 97 -7.86 6.18 22.06
C GLU A 97 -7.04 7.47 22.20
N ALA A 98 -6.50 8.00 21.09
CA ALA A 98 -5.80 9.27 21.03
C ALA A 98 -6.73 10.51 21.14
N GLY A 99 -8.04 10.31 21.33
CA GLY A 99 -9.02 11.38 21.52
C GLY A 99 -9.60 11.96 20.24
N TYR A 100 -9.47 11.24 19.11
CA TYR A 100 -10.07 11.59 17.82
C TYR A 100 -11.19 10.60 17.50
N PRO A 101 -12.39 10.78 18.09
CA PRO A 101 -13.47 9.81 17.96
C PRO A 101 -13.92 9.68 16.51
N THR A 102 -14.18 8.44 16.10
CA THR A 102 -14.67 8.09 14.77
C THR A 102 -16.08 7.52 14.89
N SER A 103 -16.90 7.67 13.86
CA SER A 103 -18.23 7.04 13.80
C SER A 103 -18.15 5.51 13.97
N GLU A 104 -19.17 4.88 14.56
CA GLU A 104 -19.30 3.41 14.55
C GLU A 104 -19.39 2.87 13.10
N CYS A 105 -19.86 3.69 12.17
CA CYS A 105 -19.98 3.39 10.75
C CYS A 105 -18.84 4.00 9.91
N TRP A 106 -17.69 4.34 10.52
CA TRP A 106 -16.60 5.07 9.86
C TRP A 106 -16.18 4.44 8.52
N MET A 107 -16.16 3.11 8.42
CA MET A 107 -15.76 2.41 7.21
C MET A 107 -16.78 2.61 6.08
N GLN A 108 -18.09 2.56 6.40
CA GLN A 108 -19.13 2.82 5.40
C GLN A 108 -19.12 4.29 4.96
N GLU A 109 -18.88 5.20 5.90
CA GLU A 109 -18.73 6.64 5.62
C GLU A 109 -17.52 6.91 4.72
N ALA A 110 -16.36 6.31 5.02
CA ALA A 110 -15.16 6.42 4.21
C ALA A 110 -15.40 5.89 2.79
N LYS A 111 -16.02 4.70 2.65
CA LYS A 111 -16.36 4.12 1.35
C LYS A 111 -17.37 4.98 0.57
N ALA A 112 -18.34 5.57 1.24
CA ALA A 112 -19.31 6.49 0.62
C ALA A 112 -18.69 7.81 0.16
N ALA A 113 -17.59 8.23 0.79
CA ALA A 113 -16.84 9.43 0.44
C ALA A 113 -15.87 9.24 -0.75
N ILE A 114 -15.71 8.01 -1.25
CA ILE A 114 -14.88 7.73 -2.43
C ILE A 114 -15.40 8.55 -3.62
N PRO A 115 -14.55 9.35 -4.29
CA PRO A 115 -14.98 10.21 -5.37
C PRO A 115 -15.70 9.46 -6.50
N PHE A 116 -16.84 9.97 -6.95
CA PHE A 116 -17.62 9.37 -8.05
C PHE A 116 -16.80 9.14 -9.33
N ARG A 117 -15.79 9.99 -9.59
CA ARG A 117 -14.86 9.82 -10.73
C ARG A 117 -14.09 8.50 -10.66
N TYR A 118 -13.66 8.07 -9.48
CA TYR A 118 -13.02 6.76 -9.26
C TYR A 118 -13.99 5.63 -9.60
N THR A 119 -15.24 5.70 -9.12
CA THR A 119 -16.29 4.71 -9.45
C THR A 119 -16.57 4.62 -10.95
N PHE A 120 -16.46 5.74 -11.68
CA PHE A 120 -16.68 5.79 -13.12
C PHE A 120 -15.48 5.25 -13.92
N GLU A 121 -14.25 5.62 -13.55
CA GLU A 121 -13.02 5.11 -14.16
C GLU A 121 -12.84 3.60 -13.92
N ASN A 122 -13.26 3.09 -12.75
CA ASN A 122 -13.26 1.65 -12.45
C ASN A 122 -14.27 0.83 -13.27
N ARG A 123 -15.32 1.43 -13.83
CA ARG A 123 -16.19 0.74 -14.80
C ARG A 123 -15.51 0.53 -16.15
N LEU A 124 -14.51 1.36 -16.49
CA LEU A 124 -13.75 1.27 -17.73
C LEU A 124 -12.50 0.38 -17.59
N TYR A 125 -11.97 0.22 -16.38
CA TYR A 125 -10.80 -0.61 -16.09
C TYR A 125 -10.93 -2.08 -16.53
N PRO A 126 -12.04 -2.80 -16.28
CA PRO A 126 -12.24 -4.18 -16.76
C PRO A 126 -12.14 -4.31 -18.29
N LEU A 127 -12.59 -3.29 -19.03
CA LEU A 127 -12.51 -3.28 -20.50
C LEU A 127 -11.06 -3.15 -20.98
N ILE A 128 -10.27 -2.28 -20.34
CA ILE A 128 -8.86 -2.05 -20.69
C ILE A 128 -7.99 -3.25 -20.26
N THR A 129 -8.19 -3.77 -19.05
CA THR A 129 -7.47 -4.94 -18.52
C THR A 129 -7.76 -6.23 -19.29
N ASN A 130 -8.99 -6.43 -19.77
CA ASN A 130 -9.34 -7.56 -20.63
C ASN A 130 -8.63 -7.51 -22.00
N CYS A 131 -8.31 -6.32 -22.53
CA CYS A 131 -7.56 -6.19 -23.78
C CYS A 131 -6.08 -6.62 -23.67
N PHE A 132 -5.48 -6.60 -22.47
CA PHE A 132 -4.05 -6.91 -22.26
C PHE A 132 -3.77 -8.26 -21.56
N GLY A 133 -4.81 -9.02 -21.20
CA GLY A 133 -4.69 -10.42 -20.77
C GLY A 133 -3.67 -10.66 -19.65
N LYS A 134 -2.89 -11.74 -19.76
CA LYS A 134 -1.84 -12.11 -18.77
C LYS A 134 -0.72 -11.08 -18.64
N SER A 135 -0.45 -10.28 -19.67
CA SER A 135 0.59 -9.25 -19.67
C SER A 135 0.25 -8.09 -18.72
N PHE A 136 -1.03 -7.83 -18.46
CA PHE A 136 -1.47 -6.87 -17.44
C PHE A 136 -1.11 -7.32 -16.01
N SER A 137 -1.05 -8.64 -15.78
CA SER A 137 -0.69 -9.19 -14.47
C SER A 137 0.71 -8.75 -14.03
N GLY A 138 1.68 -8.64 -14.95
CA GLY A 138 3.00 -8.08 -14.63
C GLY A 138 2.92 -6.64 -14.16
N ALA A 139 2.23 -5.77 -14.91
CA ALA A 139 2.08 -4.37 -14.55
C ALA A 139 1.34 -4.17 -13.22
N HIS A 140 0.29 -4.97 -12.98
CA HIS A 140 -0.44 -4.97 -11.72
C HIS A 140 0.46 -5.35 -10.53
N MET A 141 1.29 -6.38 -10.69
CA MET A 141 2.20 -6.81 -9.62
C MET A 141 3.29 -5.77 -9.33
N VAL A 142 3.79 -5.07 -10.35
CA VAL A 142 4.69 -3.92 -10.14
C VAL A 142 3.97 -2.81 -9.39
N TRP A 143 2.74 -2.48 -9.78
CA TRP A 143 1.97 -1.43 -9.12
C TRP A 143 1.72 -1.76 -7.65
N GLY A 144 1.25 -2.97 -7.34
CA GLY A 144 1.09 -3.46 -5.97
C GLY A 144 2.41 -3.39 -5.19
N ALA A 145 3.52 -3.82 -5.79
CA ALA A 145 4.83 -3.72 -5.14
C ALA A 145 5.21 -2.27 -4.79
N ILE A 146 4.93 -1.31 -5.68
CA ILE A 146 5.17 0.11 -5.38
C ILE A 146 4.27 0.57 -4.25
N ASN A 147 2.97 0.25 -4.29
CA ASN A 147 2.02 0.62 -3.23
C ASN A 147 2.50 0.13 -1.85
N GLU A 148 2.81 -1.16 -1.69
CA GLU A 148 3.26 -1.69 -0.38
C GLU A 148 4.60 -1.11 0.04
N MET A 149 5.54 -0.90 -0.89
CA MET A 149 6.80 -0.23 -0.56
C MET A 149 6.57 1.20 -0.06
N THR A 150 5.63 1.92 -0.67
CA THR A 150 5.28 3.29 -0.26
C THR A 150 4.52 3.33 1.06
N THR A 151 3.57 2.42 1.28
CA THR A 151 2.83 2.27 2.54
C THR A 151 3.78 1.93 3.68
N LEU A 152 4.64 0.93 3.49
CA LEU A 152 5.73 0.57 4.42
C LEU A 152 6.62 1.78 4.78
N GLN A 153 7.05 2.54 3.77
CA GLN A 153 7.88 3.73 4.01
C GLN A 153 7.09 4.85 4.67
N GLY A 154 5.80 4.99 4.37
CA GLY A 154 4.88 5.91 5.04
C GLY A 154 4.80 5.63 6.54
N TYR A 155 4.59 4.37 6.92
CA TYR A 155 4.61 3.95 8.33
C TYR A 155 5.97 4.24 8.98
N ARG A 156 7.08 3.89 8.31
CA ARG A 156 8.45 4.18 8.79
C ARG A 156 8.67 5.63 9.12
N ARG A 157 8.23 6.52 8.24
CA ARG A 157 8.32 7.96 8.45
C ARG A 157 7.39 8.40 9.57
N LEU A 158 6.15 7.91 9.60
CA LEU A 158 5.18 8.30 10.60
C LEU A 158 5.63 7.96 12.01
N TRP A 159 6.08 6.74 12.31
CA TRP A 159 6.51 6.43 13.68
C TRP A 159 7.77 7.21 14.07
N SER A 160 8.71 7.42 13.13
CA SER A 160 9.94 8.16 13.40
C SER A 160 9.68 9.64 13.69
N LEU A 161 8.64 10.22 13.10
CA LEU A 161 8.28 11.62 13.26
C LEU A 161 7.30 11.84 14.42
N ALA A 162 6.41 10.88 14.68
CA ALA A 162 5.37 11.00 15.70
C ALA A 162 5.91 10.87 17.13
N GLY A 163 6.96 10.07 17.35
CA GLY A 163 7.56 9.89 18.68
C GLY A 163 6.59 9.33 19.72
N HIS A 164 5.51 8.67 19.29
CA HIS A 164 4.49 8.11 20.17
C HIS A 164 4.73 6.61 20.36
N PRO A 165 5.00 6.11 21.58
CA PRO A 165 5.49 4.75 21.79
C PRO A 165 4.46 3.67 21.43
N VAL A 166 3.18 3.85 21.79
CA VAL A 166 2.12 2.90 21.41
C VAL A 166 1.90 2.87 19.89
N LEU A 167 1.86 4.05 19.25
CA LEU A 167 1.76 4.15 17.80
C LEU A 167 2.96 3.49 17.11
N GLU A 168 4.18 3.73 17.58
CA GLU A 168 5.38 3.11 17.03
C GLU A 168 5.31 1.58 17.12
N LYS A 169 4.90 1.03 18.27
CA LYS A 169 4.70 -0.41 18.43
C LYS A 169 3.71 -0.96 17.42
N LEU A 170 2.58 -0.26 17.23
CA LEU A 170 1.55 -0.65 16.25
C LEU A 170 2.07 -0.59 14.82
N LEU A 171 2.62 0.56 14.40
CA LEU A 171 3.07 0.79 13.02
C LEU A 171 4.24 -0.12 12.64
N ARG A 172 5.09 -0.54 13.59
CA ARG A 172 6.15 -1.51 13.32
C ARG A 172 5.62 -2.90 13.01
N ALA A 173 4.54 -3.33 13.66
CA ALA A 173 3.91 -4.61 13.37
C ALA A 173 3.19 -4.60 12.02
N ILE A 174 2.44 -3.51 11.73
CA ILE A 174 1.83 -3.29 10.41
C ILE A 174 2.92 -3.31 9.33
N ALA A 175 3.99 -2.52 9.50
CA ALA A 175 5.11 -2.47 8.58
C ALA A 175 5.85 -3.81 8.38
N GLN A 176 5.75 -4.75 9.33
CA GLN A 176 6.29 -6.09 9.13
C GLN A 176 5.43 -6.89 8.15
N GLU A 177 4.10 -6.78 8.23
CA GLU A 177 3.18 -7.39 7.26
C GLU A 177 3.33 -6.73 5.88
N GLU A 178 3.39 -5.39 5.81
CA GLU A 178 3.65 -4.64 4.56
C GLU A 178 4.95 -5.07 3.86
N ALA A 179 6.01 -5.34 4.64
CA ALA A 179 7.27 -5.81 4.09
C ALA A 179 7.14 -7.21 3.45
N ILE A 180 6.28 -8.07 4.03
CA ILE A 180 5.98 -9.39 3.49
C ILE A 180 5.14 -9.26 2.21
N HIS A 181 4.11 -8.41 2.21
CA HIS A 181 3.25 -8.14 1.04
C HIS A 181 4.07 -7.56 -0.12
N SER A 182 4.88 -6.55 0.18
CA SER A 182 5.81 -5.93 -0.77
C SER A 182 6.75 -6.96 -1.39
N HIS A 183 7.28 -7.89 -0.59
CA HIS A 183 8.16 -8.93 -1.11
C HIS A 183 7.44 -9.93 -2.01
N PHE A 184 6.19 -10.30 -1.68
CA PHE A 184 5.35 -11.13 -2.54
C PHE A 184 5.11 -10.45 -3.89
N TYR A 185 4.55 -9.24 -3.90
CA TYR A 185 4.27 -8.50 -5.13
C TYR A 185 5.53 -8.31 -5.98
N TRP A 186 6.63 -7.88 -5.36
CA TRP A 186 7.90 -7.64 -6.07
C TRP A 186 8.43 -8.94 -6.70
N SER A 187 8.37 -10.06 -5.97
CA SER A 187 8.85 -11.36 -6.46
C SER A 187 8.03 -11.87 -7.63
N ILE A 188 6.71 -11.79 -7.56
CA ILE A 188 5.81 -12.14 -8.66
C ILE A 188 6.01 -11.19 -9.85
N ALA A 189 6.17 -9.89 -9.60
CA ALA A 189 6.45 -8.90 -10.64
C ALA A 189 7.73 -9.25 -11.40
N ARG A 190 8.83 -9.55 -10.69
CA ARG A 190 10.10 -9.95 -11.30
C ARG A 190 9.92 -11.16 -12.22
N LEU A 191 9.31 -12.25 -11.71
CA LEU A 191 9.09 -13.47 -12.50
C LEU A 191 8.29 -13.20 -13.78
N LYS A 192 7.23 -12.38 -13.70
CA LYS A 192 6.42 -12.01 -14.88
C LYS A 192 7.17 -11.13 -15.88
N LEU A 193 8.05 -10.25 -15.42
CA LEU A 193 8.86 -9.37 -16.27
C LEU A 193 10.03 -10.10 -16.95
N GLU A 194 10.57 -11.15 -16.32
CA GLU A 194 11.60 -12.03 -16.89
C GLU A 194 11.05 -12.86 -18.06
N GLN A 195 9.79 -13.29 -17.98
CA GLN A 195 9.15 -14.16 -18.98
C GLN A 195 8.85 -13.49 -20.33
N SER A 196 8.69 -12.16 -20.39
CA SER A 196 8.26 -11.47 -21.61
C SER A 196 8.76 -10.03 -21.72
N GLY A 197 9.48 -9.74 -22.81
CA GLY A 197 9.90 -8.37 -23.14
C GLY A 197 8.72 -7.42 -23.41
N PHE A 198 7.59 -7.95 -23.93
CA PHE A 198 6.38 -7.15 -24.10
C PHE A 198 5.77 -6.76 -22.74
N THR A 199 5.60 -7.71 -21.83
CA THR A 199 5.11 -7.46 -20.45
C THR A 199 5.98 -6.42 -19.76
N ARG A 200 7.30 -6.50 -19.95
CA ARG A 200 8.27 -5.55 -19.43
C ARG A 200 8.06 -4.12 -19.91
N ASN A 201 8.03 -3.93 -21.22
CA ASN A 201 7.84 -2.62 -21.83
C ASN A 201 6.47 -2.03 -21.49
N LEU A 202 5.43 -2.85 -21.49
CA LEU A 202 4.07 -2.45 -21.11
C LEU A 202 4.03 -2.01 -19.64
N SER A 203 4.63 -2.79 -18.72
CA SER A 203 4.67 -2.46 -17.29
C SER A 203 5.43 -1.16 -17.05
N ARG A 204 6.61 -0.99 -17.66
CA ARG A 204 7.38 0.26 -17.57
C ARG A 204 6.59 1.46 -18.09
N PHE A 205 5.91 1.31 -19.23
CA PHE A 205 5.07 2.36 -19.79
C PHE A 205 3.90 2.72 -18.86
N ILE A 206 3.22 1.70 -18.30
CA ILE A 206 2.09 1.92 -17.41
C ILE A 206 2.53 2.68 -16.16
N ILE A 207 3.55 2.20 -15.46
CA ILE A 207 4.08 2.88 -14.27
C ILE A 207 4.61 4.27 -14.63
N GLY A 208 5.38 4.36 -15.72
CA GLY A 208 5.98 5.60 -16.20
C GLY A 208 5.00 6.65 -16.75
N LYS A 209 3.70 6.35 -16.87
CA LYS A 209 2.71 7.31 -17.37
C LYS A 209 1.54 7.50 -16.43
N PHE A 210 1.07 6.41 -15.83
CA PHE A 210 -0.20 6.38 -15.10
C PHE A 210 -0.05 6.18 -13.60
N TRP A 211 1.12 5.77 -13.08
CA TRP A 211 1.28 5.59 -11.65
C TRP A 211 0.99 6.87 -10.86
N THR A 212 0.22 6.71 -9.79
CA THR A 212 -0.11 7.72 -8.80
C THR A 212 0.17 7.17 -7.40
N PRO A 213 0.53 8.02 -6.42
CA PRO A 213 0.63 7.64 -5.02
C PRO A 213 -0.57 6.82 -4.52
N VAL A 214 -0.28 5.90 -3.60
CA VAL A 214 -1.28 5.03 -2.96
C VAL A 214 -2.41 5.86 -2.36
N GLY A 215 -3.65 5.40 -2.54
CA GLY A 215 -4.87 6.09 -2.13
C GLY A 215 -5.28 7.30 -2.99
N GLN A 216 -4.44 7.77 -3.93
CA GLN A 216 -4.87 8.80 -4.88
C GLN A 216 -5.90 8.22 -5.86
N GLY A 217 -7.11 8.78 -5.86
CA GLY A 217 -8.25 8.27 -6.63
C GLY A 217 -9.39 7.83 -5.71
N THR A 218 -9.09 6.99 -4.73
CA THR A 218 -10.05 6.62 -3.67
C THR A 218 -10.22 7.71 -2.61
N LYS A 219 -9.18 8.53 -2.42
CA LYS A 219 -9.18 9.73 -1.58
C LYS A 219 -8.91 10.98 -2.43
N PRO A 220 -9.39 12.17 -2.01
CA PRO A 220 -9.06 13.44 -2.66
C PRO A 220 -7.55 13.66 -2.74
N GLN A 221 -7.08 14.19 -3.87
CA GLN A 221 -5.64 14.45 -4.09
C GLN A 221 -5.03 15.33 -2.98
N GLN A 222 -5.76 16.31 -2.47
CA GLN A 222 -5.27 17.20 -1.40
C GLN A 222 -4.90 16.43 -0.13
N GLU A 223 -5.60 15.34 0.19
CA GLU A 223 -5.29 14.51 1.36
C GLU A 223 -4.02 13.68 1.10
N THR A 224 -3.86 13.11 -0.10
CA THR A 224 -2.62 12.44 -0.50
C THR A 224 -1.43 13.40 -0.47
N ASP A 225 -1.61 14.61 -1.00
CA ASP A 225 -0.56 15.64 -1.05
C ASP A 225 -0.18 16.08 0.38
N TYR A 226 -1.16 16.15 1.30
CA TYR A 226 -0.93 16.41 2.72
C TYR A 226 -0.09 15.31 3.38
N VAL A 227 -0.41 14.03 3.12
CA VAL A 227 0.38 12.90 3.65
C VAL A 227 1.83 12.96 3.17
N ILE A 228 2.03 13.16 1.86
CA ILE A 228 3.36 13.22 1.27
C ILE A 228 4.16 14.40 1.83
N SER A 229 3.58 15.59 1.86
CA SER A 229 4.23 16.80 2.38
C SER A 229 4.46 16.78 3.89
N THR A 230 3.72 15.95 4.64
CA THR A 230 3.93 15.74 6.08
C THR A 230 5.05 14.73 6.34
N LEU A 231 5.04 13.59 5.65
CA LEU A 231 5.95 12.47 5.93
C LEU A 231 7.30 12.59 5.23
N PHE A 232 7.34 13.13 4.02
CA PHE A 232 8.53 13.15 3.16
C PHE A 232 9.02 14.57 2.85
N LYS A 233 8.67 15.56 3.69
CA LYS A 233 9.05 16.96 3.51
C LYS A 233 10.56 17.16 3.31
N GLY A 234 10.92 18.00 2.34
CA GLY A 234 12.29 18.43 2.09
C GLY A 234 13.16 17.39 1.38
N GLU A 235 14.40 17.78 1.07
CA GLU A 235 15.34 16.95 0.31
C GLU A 235 15.62 15.60 0.98
N GLU A 236 15.78 15.58 2.31
CA GLU A 236 16.00 14.36 3.08
C GLU A 236 14.84 13.36 2.93
N GLY A 237 13.60 13.84 2.93
CA GLY A 237 12.42 13.00 2.77
C GLY A 237 12.32 12.41 1.36
N VAL A 238 12.68 13.19 0.33
CA VAL A 238 12.74 12.72 -1.06
C VAL A 238 13.86 11.70 -1.26
N GLU A 239 15.05 11.95 -0.70
CA GLU A 239 16.18 11.00 -0.75
C GLU A 239 15.84 9.69 -0.03
N PHE A 240 15.19 9.79 1.13
CA PHE A 240 14.69 8.62 1.85
C PHE A 240 13.72 7.81 0.98
N PHE A 241 12.78 8.48 0.30
CA PHE A 241 11.83 7.81 -0.59
C PHE A 241 12.54 7.13 -1.77
N ASP A 242 13.45 7.85 -2.44
CA ASP A 242 14.19 7.33 -3.60
C ASP A 242 14.95 6.05 -3.25
N ARG A 243 15.73 6.11 -2.16
CA ARG A 243 16.56 5.00 -1.70
C ARG A 243 15.74 3.76 -1.34
N ASN A 244 14.59 3.94 -0.70
CA ASN A 244 13.82 2.83 -0.16
C ASN A 244 12.73 2.30 -1.11
N VAL A 245 12.30 3.10 -2.09
CA VAL A 245 11.23 2.73 -3.04
C VAL A 245 11.76 2.66 -4.47
N ASN A 246 12.31 3.76 -4.99
CA ASN A 246 12.66 3.87 -6.40
C ASN A 246 13.85 3.00 -6.78
N GLN A 247 14.91 2.98 -5.97
CA GLN A 247 16.06 2.09 -6.23
C GLN A 247 15.68 0.61 -6.18
N ARG A 248 14.70 0.23 -5.36
CA ARG A 248 14.17 -1.14 -5.33
C ARG A 248 13.26 -1.46 -6.50
N LEU A 249 12.54 -0.46 -7.02
CA LEU A 249 11.79 -0.55 -8.27
C LEU A 249 12.73 -0.74 -9.47
N GLU A 250 13.84 -0.01 -9.53
CA GLU A 250 14.83 -0.11 -10.62
C GLU A 250 15.50 -1.48 -10.73
N GLN A 251 15.53 -2.26 -9.63
CA GLN A 251 16.00 -3.65 -9.64
C GLN A 251 15.07 -4.62 -10.39
N LEU A 252 13.83 -4.22 -10.71
CA LEU A 252 12.95 -5.04 -11.54
C LEU A 252 13.42 -5.02 -13.00
N PRO A 253 13.31 -6.15 -13.73
CA PRO A 253 13.71 -6.22 -15.12
C PRO A 253 13.05 -5.11 -15.96
N GLY A 254 13.85 -4.27 -16.61
CA GLY A 254 13.38 -3.16 -17.44
C GLY A 254 12.90 -1.91 -16.70
N PHE A 255 13.12 -1.81 -15.40
CA PHE A 255 12.78 -0.63 -14.60
C PHE A 255 13.96 0.30 -14.33
N ASP A 256 15.18 -0.08 -14.69
CA ASP A 256 16.39 0.77 -14.62
C ASP A 256 16.15 2.20 -15.14
N GLY A 257 16.61 3.19 -14.37
CA GLY A 257 16.46 4.62 -14.65
C GLY A 257 15.03 5.16 -14.66
N LEU A 258 14.03 4.45 -14.12
CA LEU A 258 12.65 4.95 -14.01
C LEU A 258 12.49 5.86 -12.79
N GLY A 259 13.00 7.08 -12.84
CA GLY A 259 12.89 8.03 -11.71
C GLY A 259 11.51 8.69 -11.51
N ARG A 260 10.47 8.32 -12.27
CA ARG A 260 9.18 9.05 -12.26
C ARG A 260 8.45 8.97 -10.91
N VAL A 261 8.61 7.86 -10.20
CA VAL A 261 7.97 7.64 -8.89
C VAL A 261 8.52 8.67 -7.89
N THR A 262 9.84 8.74 -7.71
CA THR A 262 10.50 9.76 -6.89
C THR A 262 10.17 11.18 -7.36
N GLN A 263 10.22 11.45 -8.68
CA GLN A 263 9.90 12.79 -9.22
C GLN A 263 8.49 13.25 -8.86
N ARG A 264 7.52 12.34 -8.79
CA ARG A 264 6.15 12.68 -8.42
C ARG A 264 6.05 13.06 -6.95
N ILE A 265 6.73 12.33 -6.06
CA ILE A 265 6.82 12.65 -4.64
C ILE A 265 7.55 13.98 -4.42
N ALA A 266 8.67 14.20 -5.11
CA ALA A 266 9.46 15.42 -5.02
C ALA A 266 8.67 16.69 -5.34
N ARG A 267 7.73 16.63 -6.31
CA ARG A 267 6.87 17.78 -6.65
C ARG A 267 5.91 18.21 -5.55
N ILE A 268 5.66 17.35 -4.57
CA ILE A 268 4.74 17.59 -3.45
C ILE A 268 5.53 17.87 -2.16
N ALA A 269 6.68 17.21 -2.01
CA ALA A 269 7.50 17.23 -0.81
C ALA A 269 8.50 18.40 -0.74
N LEU A 270 8.92 18.96 -1.88
CA LEU A 270 9.84 20.11 -1.99
C LEU A 270 9.07 21.41 -2.17
#